data_AF-A0A6P4HZ24-F1
#
_entry.id   AF-A0A6P4HZ24-F1
#
_cell.length_a   1.000
_cell.length_b   1.000
_cell.length_c   1.000
_cell.angle_alpha   90.00
_cell.angle_beta   90.00
_cell.angle_gamma   90.00
#
_symmetry.space_group_name_H-M   'P 1'
#
loop_
_entity.id
_entity.type
_entity.pdbx_description
1 polymer ?
#
loop_
_entity_poly.entity_id
_entity_poly.type
_entity_poly.pdbx_seq_one_letter_code
_entity_poly.pdbx_strand_id
1 'polypeptide(L)'
;MKILAFLLLSLYIFGVSTEEKKSTTMKTTTRDPMFTLLETCYRFCSIYLTPVCANNGICTYEFHNMCRMRNKNCYFSRRNRPEFQLINKGQCWDKINRCTDDQLK
;
A
#
# COMPACT_ATOMS: atom_id res chain seq x y z
N MET A 1 10.04 -23.54 56.57
CA MET A 1 10.75 -22.30 56.18
C MET A 1 11.45 -22.35 54.81
N LYS A 2 11.72 -23.51 54.19
CA LYS A 2 12.43 -23.59 52.88
C LYS A 2 11.51 -23.45 51.64
N ILE A 3 10.24 -23.81 51.76
CA ILE A 3 9.28 -23.84 50.64
C ILE A 3 8.99 -22.43 50.11
N LEU A 4 8.90 -21.43 51.00
CA LEU A 4 8.67 -20.03 50.61
C LEU A 4 9.83 -19.46 49.78
N ALA A 5 11.07 -19.86 50.08
CA ALA A 5 12.24 -19.43 49.33
C ALA A 5 12.24 -19.99 47.89
N PHE A 6 11.83 -21.25 47.69
CA PHE A 6 11.69 -21.84 46.34
C PHE A 6 10.58 -21.18 45.51
N LEU A 7 9.48 -20.78 46.16
CA LEU A 7 8.39 -20.05 45.48
C LEU A 7 8.83 -18.64 45.08
N LEU A 8 9.60 -17.94 45.92
CA LEU A 8 10.14 -16.63 45.57
C LEU A 8 11.23 -16.73 44.48
N LEU A 9 12.06 -17.78 44.50
CA LEU A 9 13.08 -18.00 43.47
C LEU A 9 12.46 -18.33 42.12
N SER A 10 11.39 -19.12 42.09
CA SER A 10 10.66 -19.41 40.84
C SER A 10 9.97 -18.18 40.29
N LEU A 11 9.29 -17.39 41.13
CA LEU A 11 8.69 -16.11 40.70
C LEU A 11 9.75 -15.12 40.16
N TYR A 12 10.94 -15.10 40.74
CA TYR A 12 12.06 -14.27 40.24
C TYR A 12 12.56 -14.73 38.86
N ILE A 13 12.68 -16.04 38.63
CA ILE A 13 13.12 -16.59 37.32
C ILE A 13 12.07 -16.29 36.23
N PHE A 14 10.78 -16.39 36.52
CA PHE A 14 9.73 -16.10 35.53
C PHE A 14 9.50 -14.60 35.29
N GLY A 15 9.96 -13.72 36.18
CA GLY A 15 9.73 -12.27 36.11
C GLY A 15 10.68 -11.48 35.21
N VAL A 16 11.78 -12.08 34.73
CA VAL A 16 12.80 -11.39 33.92
C VAL A 16 12.89 -12.03 32.53
N SER A 17 11.90 -11.72 31.69
CA SER A 17 12.04 -11.82 30.23
C SER A 17 10.98 -10.97 29.56
N THR A 18 11.38 -9.79 29.10
CA THR A 18 11.23 -9.34 27.71
C THR A 18 11.78 -7.91 27.59
N GLU A 19 13.05 -7.80 27.19
CA GLU A 19 13.49 -6.65 26.41
C GLU A 19 12.96 -6.85 24.99
N GLU A 20 12.05 -5.98 24.53
CA GLU A 20 11.74 -5.89 23.10
C GLU A 20 12.97 -5.31 22.39
N LYS A 21 13.79 -6.20 21.84
CA LYS A 21 14.70 -5.88 20.74
C LYS A 21 13.84 -5.32 19.60
N LYS A 22 13.95 -4.02 19.34
CA LYS A 22 13.46 -3.38 18.11
C LYS A 22 14.23 -3.94 16.92
N SER A 23 13.81 -5.13 16.46
CA SER A 23 14.33 -5.79 15.27
C SER A 23 13.19 -5.97 14.30
N THR A 24 13.27 -5.21 13.21
CA THR A 24 12.45 -5.24 12.01
C THR A 24 11.97 -6.66 11.69
N THR A 25 10.73 -6.96 12.08
CA THR A 25 9.99 -8.14 11.66
C THR A 25 8.60 -7.65 11.26
N MET A 26 8.28 -7.88 9.98
CA MET A 26 7.01 -7.52 9.34
C MET A 26 5.89 -8.16 10.16
N LYS A 27 5.15 -7.33 10.91
CA LYS A 27 4.09 -7.78 11.80
C LYS A 27 2.90 -8.23 10.95
N THR A 28 2.89 -9.52 10.58
CA THR A 28 1.67 -10.19 10.13
C THR A 28 0.74 -10.30 11.32
N THR A 29 -0.06 -9.27 11.56
CA THR A 29 -1.14 -9.28 12.54
C THR A 29 -2.28 -8.48 11.93
N THR A 30 -3.43 -9.16 11.78
CA THR A 30 -4.68 -8.72 11.12
C THR A 30 -4.51 -8.36 9.63
N ARG A 31 -4.96 -9.26 8.73
CA ARG A 31 -5.07 -8.95 7.29
C ARG A 31 -6.13 -7.85 7.12
N ASP A 32 -5.70 -6.60 7.08
CA ASP A 32 -6.50 -5.54 6.49
C ASP A 32 -6.73 -5.92 5.02
N PRO A 33 -7.98 -6.13 4.57
CA PRO A 33 -8.27 -6.45 3.17
C PRO A 33 -7.81 -5.33 2.21
N MET A 34 -7.61 -4.11 2.70
CA MET A 34 -7.01 -3.03 1.93
C MET A 34 -5.52 -3.25 1.67
N PHE A 35 -4.79 -3.81 2.64
CA PHE A 35 -3.34 -4.02 2.54
C PHE A 35 -3.01 -5.16 1.57
N THR A 36 -3.76 -6.27 1.60
CA THR A 36 -3.55 -7.40 0.68
C THR A 36 -3.84 -7.03 -0.77
N LEU A 37 -4.80 -6.13 -1.02
CA LEU A 37 -5.12 -5.64 -2.35
C LEU A 37 -4.04 -4.71 -2.90
N LEU A 38 -3.42 -3.89 -2.03
CA LEU A 38 -2.30 -3.05 -2.41
C LEU A 38 -1.07 -3.89 -2.79
N GLU A 39 -0.74 -4.91 -2.01
CA GLU A 39 0.40 -5.81 -2.28
C GLU A 39 0.28 -6.54 -3.62
N THR A 40 -0.94 -6.93 -4.00
CA THR A 40 -1.13 -7.71 -5.24
C THR A 40 -1.15 -6.87 -6.51
N CYS A 41 -1.52 -5.58 -6.43
CA CYS A 41 -1.51 -4.69 -7.58
C CYS A 41 -0.23 -3.87 -7.73
N TYR A 42 0.52 -3.70 -6.64
CA TYR A 42 1.77 -2.95 -6.68
C TYR A 42 2.84 -3.72 -7.46
N ARG A 43 3.28 -3.13 -8.57
CA ARG A 43 4.47 -3.56 -9.31
C ARG A 43 5.54 -2.48 -9.23
N PHE A 44 6.79 -2.89 -9.12
CA PHE A 44 7.91 -1.95 -9.20
C PHE A 44 7.91 -1.28 -10.58
N CYS A 45 7.85 0.04 -10.58
CA CYS A 45 7.91 0.86 -11.78
C CYS A 45 9.24 1.61 -11.81
N SER A 46 9.78 1.81 -13.02
CA SER A 46 10.94 2.69 -13.21
C SER A 46 10.63 4.10 -12.69
N ILE A 47 11.68 4.76 -12.20
CA ILE A 47 11.66 6.17 -11.78
C ILE A 47 11.74 7.13 -12.97
N TYR A 48 11.96 6.65 -14.19
CA TYR A 48 12.01 7.50 -15.37
C TYR A 48 10.63 8.12 -15.65
N LEU A 49 10.65 9.45 -15.80
CA LEU A 49 9.48 10.25 -16.13
C LEU A 49 9.16 10.13 -17.62
N THR A 50 8.13 9.35 -17.91
CA THR A 50 7.62 9.11 -19.27
C THR A 50 6.10 9.26 -19.24
N PRO A 51 5.61 10.50 -19.07
CA PRO A 51 4.23 10.75 -18.69
C PRO A 51 3.25 10.19 -19.72
N VAL A 52 2.07 9.81 -19.26
CA VAL A 52 0.95 9.38 -20.10
C VAL A 52 -0.32 10.04 -19.63
N CYS A 53 -1.11 10.56 -20.57
CA CYS A 53 -2.43 11.07 -20.28
C CYS A 53 -3.46 9.96 -20.50
N ALA A 54 -4.34 9.77 -19.53
CA ALA A 54 -5.36 8.73 -19.58
C ALA A 54 -6.70 9.24 -19.05
N ASN A 55 -7.79 8.61 -19.49
CA ASN A 55 -9.16 8.93 -19.09
C ASN A 55 -9.89 7.66 -18.71
N ASN A 56 -10.64 7.69 -17.60
CA ASN A 56 -11.46 6.58 -17.15
C ASN A 56 -12.95 6.70 -17.54
N GLY A 57 -13.28 7.61 -18.46
CA GLY A 57 -14.65 7.93 -18.85
C GLY A 57 -15.32 8.98 -17.96
N ILE A 58 -14.69 9.37 -16.85
CA ILE A 58 -15.18 10.41 -15.94
C ILE A 58 -14.26 11.64 -15.99
N CYS A 59 -12.96 11.41 -15.90
CA CYS A 59 -11.97 12.47 -15.80
C CYS A 59 -10.61 12.05 -16.37
N THR A 60 -9.80 13.03 -16.74
CA THR A 60 -8.43 12.85 -17.23
C THR A 60 -7.42 12.90 -16.08
N TYR A 61 -6.39 12.07 -16.16
CA TYR A 61 -5.28 12.10 -15.21
C TYR A 61 -3.96 11.81 -15.93
N GLU A 62 -2.91 12.50 -15.50
CA GLU A 62 -1.55 12.29 -15.99
C GLU A 62 -0.80 11.35 -15.05
N PHE A 63 -0.40 10.19 -15.56
CA PHE A 63 0.43 9.26 -14.83
C PHE A 63 1.90 9.50 -15.17
N HIS A 64 2.77 9.40 -14.16
CA HIS A 64 4.23 9.51 -14.32
C HIS A 64 4.78 8.60 -15.43
N ASN A 65 4.20 7.40 -15.57
CA ASN A 65 4.47 6.47 -16.65
C ASN A 65 3.36 5.42 -16.78
N MET A 66 3.41 4.66 -17.88
CA MET A 66 2.49 3.57 -18.19
C MET A 66 2.41 2.50 -17.08
N CYS A 67 3.53 2.22 -16.40
CA CYS A 67 3.56 1.23 -15.33
C CYS A 67 2.70 1.68 -14.13
N ARG A 68 2.83 2.95 -13.71
CA ARG A 68 2.00 3.50 -12.63
C ARG A 68 0.51 3.53 -12.99
N MET A 69 0.18 3.83 -14.25
CA MET A 69 -1.20 3.72 -14.75
C MET A 69 -1.74 2.28 -14.60
N ARG A 70 -0.96 1.27 -14.98
CA ARG A 70 -1.36 -0.15 -14.86
C ARG A 70 -1.54 -0.58 -13.41
N ASN A 71 -0.66 -0.17 -12.50
CA ASN A 71 -0.85 -0.43 -11.07
C ASN A 71 -2.16 0.18 -10.57
N LYS A 72 -2.47 1.41 -11.01
CA LYS A 72 -3.71 2.10 -10.66
C LYS A 72 -4.94 1.39 -11.20
N ASN A 73 -4.91 0.95 -12.46
CA ASN A 73 -5.99 0.19 -13.06
C ASN A 73 -6.21 -1.15 -12.36
N CYS A 74 -5.16 -1.88 -11.98
CA CYS A 74 -5.31 -3.10 -11.19
C CYS A 74 -6.07 -2.81 -9.88
N TYR A 75 -5.70 -1.75 -9.17
CA TYR A 75 -6.36 -1.35 -7.93
C TYR A 75 -7.83 -0.94 -8.17
N PHE A 76 -8.13 -0.25 -9.27
CA PHE A 76 -9.50 0.13 -9.64
C PHE A 76 -10.36 -1.05 -10.07
N SER A 77 -9.83 -1.94 -10.92
CA SER A 77 -10.48 -3.16 -11.37
C SER A 77 -10.97 -4.00 -10.20
N ARG A 78 -10.11 -4.22 -9.20
CA ARG A 78 -10.46 -5.00 -8.00
C ARG A 78 -11.46 -4.32 -7.07
N ARG A 79 -11.68 -3.01 -7.22
CA ARG A 79 -12.66 -2.23 -6.47
C ARG A 79 -13.89 -1.88 -7.31
N ASN A 80 -14.07 -2.51 -8.47
CA ASN A 80 -15.13 -2.21 -9.43
C ASN A 80 -15.21 -0.71 -9.78
N ARG A 81 -14.05 -0.05 -9.89
CA ARG A 81 -13.93 1.34 -10.33
C ARG A 81 -13.52 1.40 -11.81
N PRO A 82 -13.93 2.46 -12.53
CA PRO A 82 -13.61 2.59 -13.95
C PRO A 82 -12.11 2.75 -14.16
N GLU A 83 -11.53 1.92 -15.02
CA GLU A 83 -10.10 1.92 -15.35
C GLU A 83 -9.74 3.05 -16.31
N PHE A 84 -8.50 3.55 -16.19
CA PHE A 84 -7.97 4.56 -17.09
C PHE A 84 -7.53 3.95 -18.42
N GLN A 85 -8.00 4.52 -19.52
CA GLN A 85 -7.56 4.20 -20.87
C GLN A 85 -6.60 5.27 -21.36
N LEU A 86 -5.52 4.84 -22.02
CA LEU A 86 -4.53 5.75 -22.61
C LEU A 86 -5.18 6.63 -23.67
N ILE A 87 -5.03 7.95 -23.54
CA ILE A 87 -5.37 8.91 -24.60
C ILE A 87 -4.13 9.15 -25.46
N ASN A 88 -3.04 9.59 -24.83
CA ASN A 88 -1.79 9.89 -25.52
C ASN A 88 -0.58 9.59 -24.63
N LYS A 89 0.55 9.35 -25.28
CA LYS A 89 1.86 9.42 -24.63
C LYS A 89 2.20 10.90 -24.41
N GLY A 90 2.77 11.22 -23.27
CA GLY A 90 3.04 12.58 -22.84
C GLY A 90 2.04 13.10 -21.81
N GLN A 91 2.17 14.39 -21.50
CA GLN A 91 1.31 15.09 -20.56
C GLN A 91 -0.13 15.25 -21.07
N CYS A 92 -1.07 15.55 -20.16
CA CYS A 92 -2.42 15.95 -20.55
C CYS A 92 -2.45 17.41 -21.01
N TRP A 93 -2.74 17.65 -22.30
CA TRP A 93 -2.81 19.00 -22.88
C TRP A 93 -4.07 19.76 -22.46
N ASP A 94 -5.21 19.09 -22.39
CA ASP A 94 -6.44 19.70 -21.90
C ASP A 94 -6.52 19.66 -20.38
N LYS A 95 -6.87 20.81 -19.79
CA LYS A 95 -7.14 20.93 -18.35
C LYS A 95 -8.61 20.66 -17.99
N ILE A 96 -9.45 20.46 -18.99
CA ILE A 96 -10.89 20.25 -18.80
C ILE A 96 -11.11 18.86 -18.20
N ASN A 97 -11.91 18.78 -17.14
CA ASN A 97 -12.28 17.54 -16.44
C ASN A 97 -11.11 16.70 -15.92
N ARG A 98 -10.15 17.31 -15.23
CA ARG A 98 -9.10 16.57 -14.51
C ARG A 98 -9.65 15.88 -13.27
N CYS A 99 -9.12 14.71 -12.96
CA CYS A 99 -9.54 13.96 -11.79
C CYS A 99 -9.20 14.69 -10.49
N THR A 100 -10.14 14.69 -9.54
CA THR A 100 -9.91 15.12 -8.16
C THR A 100 -9.33 13.97 -7.33
N ASP A 101 -8.80 14.28 -6.14
CA ASP A 101 -8.26 13.27 -5.23
C ASP A 101 -9.30 12.21 -4.84
N ASP A 102 -10.58 12.57 -4.76
CA ASP A 102 -11.65 11.63 -4.43
C ASP A 102 -11.90 10.60 -5.53
N GLN A 103 -11.75 11.02 -6.79
CA GLN A 103 -11.80 10.13 -7.95
C GLN A 103 -10.57 9.24 -8.06
N LEU A 104 -9.48 9.57 -7.34
CA LEU A 104 -8.23 8.83 -7.31
C LEU A 104 -8.07 7.94 -6.07
N LYS A 105 -8.98 7.93 -5.09
CA LYS A 105 -8.91 6.99 -3.94
C LYS A 105 -9.36 5.58 -4.32
#